data_AF-X1S848-F1
#
_entry.id   AF-X1S848-F1
#
_cell.length_a   1.000
_cell.length_b   1.000
_cell.length_c   1.000
_cell.angle_alpha   90.00
_cell.angle_beta   90.00
_cell.angle_gamma   90.00
#
_symmetry.space_group_name_H-M   'P 1'
#
loop_
_entity.id
_entity.type
_entity.pdbx_description
1 polymer ?
#
loop_
_entity_poly.entity_id
_entity_poly.type
_entity_poly.pdbx_seq_one_letter_code
_entity_poly.pdbx_strand_id
1 'polypeptide(L)' 'MKKASKLEVLEFINERGVISPFDLMERFGYKRGGASSMLSWLKREKLIINDRRGEWTITDEGMRRLIYYGRL' A
#
# COMPACT_ATOMS: atom_id res chain seq x y z
N MET A 1 -11.57 -15.46 -3.60
CA MET A 1 -10.86 -14.22 -3.98
C MET A 1 -9.42 -14.31 -3.54
N LYS A 2 -8.47 -14.18 -4.47
CA LYS A 2 -7.05 -14.07 -4.14
C LYS A 2 -6.81 -12.68 -3.56
N LYS A 3 -6.19 -12.58 -2.37
CA LYS A 3 -5.83 -11.28 -1.79
C LYS A 3 -4.69 -10.66 -2.60
N ALA A 4 -4.74 -9.34 -2.79
CA ALA A 4 -3.65 -8.62 -3.43
C ALA A 4 -2.33 -8.85 -2.68
N SER A 5 -1.27 -9.06 -3.44
CA SER A 5 0.11 -9.11 -2.96
C SER A 5 0.56 -7.74 -2.46
N LYS A 6 1.66 -7.73 -1.70
CA LYS A 6 2.28 -6.48 -1.24
C LYS A 6 2.70 -5.57 -2.39
N LEU A 7 3.22 -6.16 -3.47
CA LEU A 7 3.66 -5.39 -4.65
C LEU A 7 2.46 -4.73 -5.34
N GLU A 8 1.36 -5.45 -5.56
CA GLU A 8 0.14 -4.88 -6.14
C GLU A 8 -0.43 -3.74 -5.28
N VAL A 9 -0.39 -3.87 -3.94
CA VAL A 9 -0.82 -2.79 -3.05
C VAL A 9 0.14 -1.59 -3.11
N LEU A 10 1.44 -1.83 -3.17
CA LEU A 10 2.45 -0.77 -3.23
C LEU A 10 2.40 -0.02 -4.57
N GLU A 11 2.22 -0.74 -5.68
CA GLU A 11 1.95 -0.18 -7.02
C GLU A 11 0.73 0.75 -6.98
N PHE A 12 -0.38 0.27 -6.40
CA PHE A 12 -1.60 1.07 -6.27
C PHE A 12 -1.40 2.35 -5.46
N ILE A 13 -0.60 2.31 -4.39
CA ILE A 13 -0.27 3.50 -3.59
C ILE A 13 0.52 4.50 -4.43
N ASN A 14 1.51 4.02 -5.20
CA ASN A 14 2.29 4.87 -6.09
C ASN A 14 1.40 5.54 -7.16
N GLU A 15 0.53 4.78 -7.82
CA GLU A 15 -0.37 5.29 -8.86
C GLU A 15 -1.32 6.39 -8.36
N ARG A 16 -1.80 6.26 -7.11
CA ARG A 16 -2.74 7.21 -6.49
C ARG A 16 -2.05 8.38 -5.78
N GLY A 17 -0.76 8.24 -5.46
CA GLY A 17 0.01 9.15 -4.63
C GLY A 17 -0.34 9.06 -3.14
N VAL A 18 -1.62 9.20 -2.79
CA VAL A 18 -2.15 9.12 -1.41
C VAL A 18 -3.37 8.22 -1.40
N ILE A 19 -3.46 7.30 -0.43
CA ILE A 19 -4.64 6.44 -0.24
C ILE A 19 -5.08 6.38 1.22
N SER A 20 -6.31 5.91 1.42
CA SER A 20 -6.85 5.50 2.72
C SER A 20 -7.07 3.97 2.78
N PRO A 21 -7.36 3.40 3.97
CA PRO A 21 -7.77 2.01 4.07
C PRO A 21 -9.01 1.67 3.23
N PHE A 22 -9.90 2.63 2.98
CA PHE A 22 -11.10 2.43 2.16
C PHE A 22 -10.75 2.16 0.70
N ASP A 23 -9.71 2.79 0.17
CA ASP A 23 -9.25 2.54 -1.19
C ASP A 23 -8.80 1.08 -1.38
N LEU A 24 -8.18 0.44 -0.38
CA LEU A 24 -7.87 -1.01 -0.46
C LEU A 24 -9.13 -1.87 -0.39
N MET A 25 -10.15 -1.43 0.35
CA MET A 25 -11.43 -2.15 0.44
C MET A 25 -12.13 -2.13 -0.91
N GLU A 26 -12.20 -0.95 -1.55
CA GLU A 26 -12.84 -0.78 -2.86
C GLU A 26 -12.05 -1.47 -3.98
N ARG A 27 -10.73 -1.24 -4.05
CA ARG A 27 -9.90 -1.75 -5.15
C ARG A 27 -9.67 -3.26 -5.09
N PHE A 28 -9.44 -3.80 -3.89
CA PHE A 28 -8.95 -5.17 -3.71
C PHE A 28 -9.90 -6.04 -2.85
N GLY A 29 -11.06 -5.53 -2.45
CA GLY A 29 -12.06 -6.29 -1.69
C GLY A 29 -11.63 -6.62 -0.26
N TYR A 30 -10.71 -5.84 0.33
CA TYR A 30 -10.31 -6.05 1.72
C TYR A 30 -11.49 -5.79 2.67
N LYS A 31 -11.55 -6.55 3.77
CA LYS A 31 -12.28 -6.11 4.97
C LYS A 31 -11.45 -5.03 5.67
N ARG A 32 -12.10 -4.10 6.37
CA ARG A 32 -11.44 -2.99 7.09
C ARG A 32 -10.23 -3.42 7.92
N GLY A 33 -10.37 -4.46 8.75
CA GLY A 33 -9.24 -4.97 9.54
C GLY A 33 -8.10 -5.54 8.70
N GLY A 34 -8.41 -6.17 7.55
CA GLY A 34 -7.40 -6.65 6.63
C GLY A 34 -6.64 -5.53 5.93
N ALA A 35 -7.33 -4.46 5.52
CA ALA A 35 -6.72 -3.28 4.92
C ALA A 35 -5.75 -2.61 5.92
N SER A 36 -6.21 -2.39 7.15
CA SER A 36 -5.36 -1.84 8.23
C SER A 36 -4.14 -2.71 8.50
N SER A 37 -4.29 -4.04 8.54
CA SER A 37 -3.17 -4.96 8.73
C SER A 37 -2.17 -4.94 7.58
N MET A 38 -2.63 -4.86 6.32
CA MET A 38 -1.76 -4.76 5.15
C MET A 38 -0.93 -3.47 5.19
N LEU A 39 -1.59 -2.33 5.43
CA LEU A 39 -0.93 -1.02 5.55
C LEU A 39 0.08 -1.00 6.70
N SER A 40 -0.29 -1.56 7.85
CA SER A 40 0.62 -1.67 9.01
C SER A 40 1.84 -2.53 8.70
N TRP A 41 1.68 -3.57 7.89
CA TRP A 41 2.80 -4.41 7.47
C TRP A 41 3.75 -3.66 6.52
N LEU A 42 3.22 -3.01 5.48
CA LEU A 42 4.03 -2.21 4.56
C LEU A 42 4.77 -1.07 5.29
N LYS A 43 4.11 -0.44 6.29
CA LYS A 43 4.74 0.56 7.17
C LYS A 43 5.91 -0.01 7.96
N ARG A 44 5.74 -1.20 8.54
CA ARG A 44 6.80 -1.88 9.31
C ARG A 44 8.02 -2.19 8.42
N GLU A 45 7.79 -2.45 7.14
CA GLU A 45 8.86 -2.62 6.14
C GLU A 45 9.39 -1.29 5.58
N LYS A 46 8.93 -0.14 6.11
CA LYS A 46 9.30 1.22 5.70
C LYS A 46 8.98 1.56 4.23
N LEU A 47 8.09 0.79 3.59
CA LEU A 47 7.73 0.98 2.17
C LEU A 47 6.67 2.07 1.98
N ILE A 48 5.90 2.34 3.04
CA ILE A 48 4.88 3.39 3.05
C ILE A 48 4.95 4.12 4.39
N ILE A 49 4.42 5.34 4.42
CA ILE A 49 4.28 6.15 5.62
C ILE A 49 2.82 6.58 5.78
N ASN A 50 2.42 6.85 7.03
CA ASN A 50 1.12 7.48 7.32
C ASN A 50 1.38 8.96 7.56
N ASP A 51 1.35 9.77 6.51
CA ASP A 51 1.66 11.21 6.58
C ASP A 51 0.63 11.97 7.41
N ARG A 52 -0.64 11.57 7.29
CA ARG A 52 -1.76 12.09 8.09
C ARG A 52 -2.64 10.94 8.54
N ARG A 53 -3.43 11.18 9.60
CA ARG A 53 -4.24 10.15 10.24
C ARG A 53 -5.16 9.45 9.23
N GLY A 54 -4.77 8.25 8.80
CA GLY A 54 -5.52 7.44 7.83
C GLY A 54 -5.15 7.66 6.35
N GLU A 55 -4.24 8.58 6.03
CA GLU A 55 -3.69 8.81 4.69
C GLU A 55 -2.30 8.19 4.58
N TRP A 56 -2.06 7.45 3.51
CA TRP A 56 -0.88 6.63 3.30
C TRP A 56 -0.24 6.93 1.96
N THR A 57 1.08 7.12 1.98
CA THR A 57 1.89 7.48 0.81
C THR A 57 3.08 6.54 0.72
N ILE A 58 3.61 6.38 -0.49
CA ILE A 58 4.81 5.57 -0.72
C ILE A 58 6.06 6.33 -0.26
N THR A 59 7.05 5.62 0.28
CA THR A 59 8.36 6.18 0.62
C THR A 59 9.36 5.94 -0.52
N ASP A 60 10.53 6.58 -0.46
CA ASP A 60 11.63 6.29 -1.38
C ASP A 60 12.04 4.80 -1.38
N GLU A 61 11.98 4.15 -0.22
CA GLU A 61 12.28 2.72 -0.10
C GLU A 61 11.17 1.86 -0.74
N GLY A 62 9.92 2.28 -0.62
CA GLY A 62 8.81 1.70 -1.39
C GLY A 62 9.03 1.81 -2.90
N MET A 63 9.44 2.98 -3.37
CA MET A 63 9.76 3.23 -4.79
C MET A 63 10.89 2.33 -5.28
N ARG A 64 11.99 2.24 -4.52
CA ARG A 64 13.12 1.33 -4.84
C ARG A 64 12.67 -0.12 -4.92
N ARG A 65 11.77 -0.55 -4.03
CA ARG A 65 11.22 -1.91 -4.05
C ARG A 65 10.49 -2.18 -5.38
N LEU A 66 9.66 -1.25 -5.83
CA LEU A 66 8.94 -1.40 -7.09
C LEU A 66 9.90 -1.49 -8.29
N ILE A 67 10.92 -0.63 -8.35
CA ILE A 67 11.96 -0.65 -9.38
C ILE A 67 12.71 -1.99 -9.37
N TYR A 68 13.13 -2.48 -8.20
CA TYR A 68 13.84 -3.75 -8.06
C TYR A 68 13.07 -4.94 -8.65
N TYR A 69 11.74 -4.91 -8.57
CA TYR A 69 10.87 -5.94 -9.14
C TYR A 69 10.34 -5.62 -10.55
N GLY A 70 10.80 -4.55 -11.20
CA GLY A 70 10.38 -4.15 -12.56
C GLY A 70 8.91 -3.74 -12.64
N ARG A 71 8.41 -3.06 -11.61
CA ARG A 71 7.01 -2.60 -11.49
C ARG A 71 6.84 -1.08 -11.68
N LEU A 72 7.96 -0.39 -11.87
CA LEU A 72 8.12 0.99 -12.33
C LEU A 72 9.19 1.00 -13.42
#